data_AF-A0A177KZG8-F1
#
_entry.id   AF-A0A177KZG8-F1
#
_cell.length_a   1.000
_cell.length_b   1.000
_cell.length_c   1.000
_cell.angle_alpha   90.00
_cell.angle_beta   90.00
_cell.angle_gamma   90.00
#
_symmetry.space_group_name_H-M   'P 1'
#
loop_
_entity.id
_entity.type
_entity.pdbx_description
1 polymer ?
#
loop_
_entity_poly.entity_id
_entity_poly.type
_entity_poly.pdbx_seq_one_letter_code
_entity_poly.pdbx_strand_id
1 'polypeptide(L)' 'MKKQHYSVKGFEHNKYEELTRNINLFIYHQLYEGQLIDIKYNMVPLSLSTHTEPDVQPNIHYTALVIYKKVHQ' A
#
# COMPACT_ATOMS: atom_id res chain seq x y z
N MET A 1 -18.41 22.83 -12.98
CA MET A 1 -17.93 21.49 -12.57
C MET A 1 -16.84 21.66 -11.52
N LYS A 2 -17.01 21.14 -10.29
CA LYS A 2 -15.93 21.17 -9.28
C LYS A 2 -14.81 20.23 -9.76
N LYS A 3 -13.57 20.73 -9.89
CA LYS A 3 -12.42 19.87 -10.20
C LYS A 3 -12.24 18.89 -9.03
N GLN A 4 -12.43 17.60 -9.29
CA GLN A 4 -12.07 16.57 -8.31
C GLN A 4 -10.55 16.44 -8.36
N HIS A 5 -9.87 16.80 -7.27
CA HIS A 5 -8.43 16.62 -7.15
C HIS A 5 -8.21 15.22 -6.58
N TYR A 6 -7.49 14.36 -7.29
CA TYR A 6 -7.09 13.05 -6.80
C TYR A 6 -5.74 13.16 -6.11
N SER A 7 -5.57 12.42 -5.01
CA SER A 7 -4.33 12.28 -4.27
C SER A 7 -3.91 10.82 -4.23
N VAL A 8 -2.61 10.59 -4.13
CA VAL A 8 -2.02 9.27 -3.98
C VAL A 8 -1.10 9.28 -2.77
N LYS A 9 -1.18 8.25 -1.93
CA LYS A 9 -0.24 8.02 -0.83
C LYS A 9 0.40 6.64 -0.98
N GLY A 10 1.73 6.61 -0.95
CA GLY A 10 2.52 5.38 -0.97
C GLY A 10 2.72 4.80 0.42
N PHE A 11 2.75 3.48 0.50
CA PHE A 11 3.10 2.70 1.68
C PHE A 11 4.07 1.58 1.26
N GLU A 12 4.98 1.22 2.16
CA GLU A 12 5.91 0.13 1.93
C GLU A 12 6.23 -0.58 3.25
N HIS A 13 6.46 -1.90 3.19
CA HIS A 13 6.91 -2.69 4.32
C HIS A 13 7.47 -4.05 3.86
N ASN A 14 8.35 -4.67 4.66
CA ASN A 14 8.86 -6.03 4.40
C ASN A 14 7.96 -7.14 4.98
N LYS A 15 6.79 -6.77 5.49
CA LYS A 15 5.79 -7.68 6.09
C LYS A 15 4.42 -7.22 5.62
N TYR A 16 3.65 -8.14 5.06
CA TYR A 16 2.36 -7.82 4.45
C TYR A 16 1.34 -7.33 5.49
N GLU A 17 1.36 -7.90 6.70
CA GLU A 17 0.46 -7.55 7.80
C GLU A 17 0.69 -6.12 8.28
N GLU A 18 1.94 -5.69 8.35
CA GLU A 18 2.31 -4.34 8.73
C GLU A 18 1.96 -3.31 7.65
N LEU A 19 2.15 -3.67 6.38
CA LEU A 19 1.72 -2.84 5.25
C LEU A 19 0.20 -2.59 5.31
N THR A 20 -0.57 -3.66 5.43
CA THR A 20 -2.05 -3.59 5.49
C THR A 20 -2.53 -2.85 6.74
N ARG A 21 -1.89 -3.06 7.89
CA ARG A 21 -2.17 -2.29 9.12
C ARG A 21 -1.99 -0.79 8.91
N ASN A 22 -0.88 -0.37 8.30
CA ASN A 22 -0.59 1.04 8.07
C ASN A 22 -1.56 1.69 7.07
N ILE A 23 -1.94 0.95 6.02
CA ILE A 23 -2.96 1.40 5.05
C ILE A 23 -4.32 1.56 5.73
N ASN A 24 -4.73 0.59 6.54
CA ASN A 24 -5.99 0.64 7.27
C ASN A 24 -6.04 1.83 8.23
N LEU A 25 -4.98 2.07 9.00
CA LEU A 25 -4.89 3.23 9.89
C LEU A 25 -5.04 4.54 9.13
N PHE A 26 -4.42 4.66 7.95
CA PHE A 26 -4.60 5.82 7.10
C PHE A 26 -6.05 5.98 6.64
N ILE A 27 -6.68 4.91 6.15
CA ILE A 27 -8.06 4.96 5.68
C ILE A 27 -9.01 5.36 6.81
N TYR A 28 -8.90 4.73 7.99
CA TYR A 28 -9.80 4.98 9.11
C TYR A 28 -9.63 6.37 9.73
N HIS A 29 -8.41 6.92 9.79
CA HIS A 29 -8.16 8.18 10.49
C HIS A 29 -8.07 9.41 9.58
N GLN A 30 -7.82 9.23 8.28
CA GLN A 30 -7.52 10.35 7.37
C GLN A 30 -8.49 10.44 6.19
N LEU A 31 -9.29 9.40 5.91
CA LEU A 31 -10.28 9.42 4.84
C LEU A 31 -11.69 9.41 5.42
N TYR A 32 -12.55 10.25 4.86
CA TYR A 32 -13.99 10.21 5.02
C TYR A 32 -14.61 9.14 4.12
N GLU A 33 -15.83 8.73 4.46
CA GLU A 33 -16.63 7.81 3.66
C GLU A 33 -16.75 8.29 2.20
N GLY A 34 -16.52 7.37 1.26
CA GLY A 34 -16.58 7.65 -0.18
C GLY A 34 -15.38 8.40 -0.79
N GLN A 35 -14.33 8.70 -0.01
CA GLN A 35 -13.09 9.28 -0.54
C GLN A 35 -12.12 8.24 -1.12
N LEU A 36 -12.12 7.01 -0.61
CA LEU A 36 -11.27 5.94 -1.14
C LEU A 36 -11.72 5.60 -2.57
N ILE A 37 -10.75 5.49 -3.49
CA ILE A 37 -11.00 5.12 -4.89
C ILE A 37 -10.46 3.73 -5.16
N ASP A 38 -9.18 3.50 -4.89
CA ASP A 38 -8.49 2.24 -5.19
C ASP A 38 -7.24 2.09 -4.32
N ILE A 39 -6.79 0.84 -4.16
CA ILE A 39 -5.53 0.50 -3.52
C ILE A 39 -4.79 -0.49 -4.42
N LYS A 40 -3.63 -0.09 -4.95
CA LYS A 40 -2.81 -0.96 -5.80
C LYS A 40 -1.67 -1.54 -4.98
N TYR A 41 -1.60 -2.87 -4.90
CA TYR A 41 -0.52 -3.59 -4.21
C TYR A 41 0.52 -4.07 -5.20
N ASN A 42 1.78 -4.08 -4.76
CA ASN A 42 2.88 -4.70 -5.49
C ASN A 42 3.84 -5.39 -4.52
N MET A 43 4.51 -6.43 -5.00
CA MET A 43 5.36 -7.31 -4.21
C MET A 43 6.65 -7.56 -5.01
N VAL A 44 7.80 -7.26 -4.43
CA VAL A 44 9.12 -7.40 -5.07
C VAL A 44 10.01 -8.25 -4.17
N PRO A 45 10.51 -9.41 -4.64
CA PRO A 45 11.55 -10.14 -3.93
C PRO A 45 12.83 -9.29 -3.82
N LEU A 46 13.33 -9.07 -2.61
CA LEU A 46 14.58 -8.34 -2.33
C LEU A 46 15.82 -9.19 -2.60
N SER A 47 15.65 -10.51 -2.64
CA SER A 47 16.70 -11.46 -3.01
C SER A 47 16.14 -12.45 -4.02
N LEU A 48 16.76 -12.51 -5.19
CA LEU A 48 16.70 -13.71 -6.05
C LEU A 48 17.60 -14.74 -5.38
N SER A 49 17.08 -15.46 -4.38
CA SER A 49 17.84 -16.52 -3.73
C SER A 49 18.10 -17.62 -4.77
N THR A 50 19.35 -17.74 -5.23
CA THR A 50 19.86 -18.92 -5.94
C THR A 50 20.13 -20.10 -4.99
N HIS A 51 19.63 -20.04 -3.75
CA HIS A 51 19.92 -21.01 -2.71
C HIS A 51 18.99 -22.22 -2.84
N THR A 52 19.60 -23.38 -3.10
CA THR A 52 19.05 -24.73 -3.17
C THR A 52 18.58 -25.29 -1.82
N GLU A 53 18.40 -24.45 -0.80
CA GLU A 53 17.90 -24.91 0.51
C GLU A 53 16.36 -24.82 0.53
N PRO A 54 15.67 -25.96 0.64
CA PRO A 54 14.22 -25.95 0.85
C PRO A 54 13.96 -25.28 2.19
N ASP A 55 13.08 -24.27 2.22
CA ASP A 55 12.55 -23.57 3.41
C ASP A 55 13.00 -22.12 3.66
N VAL A 56 13.89 -21.53 2.85
CA VAL A 56 14.17 -20.08 2.95
C VAL A 56 13.23 -19.29 2.03
N GLN A 57 12.17 -18.71 2.61
CA GLN A 57 11.36 -17.73 1.87
C GLN A 57 12.23 -16.52 1.49
N PRO A 58 12.19 -16.06 0.23
CA PRO A 58 12.92 -14.87 -0.18
C PRO A 58 12.46 -13.69 0.67
N ASN A 59 13.37 -12.78 1.04
CA ASN A 59 12.95 -11.53 1.65
C ASN A 59 12.07 -10.78 0.65
N ILE A 60 10.88 -10.34 1.06
CA ILE A 60 9.92 -9.69 0.16
C ILE A 60 9.65 -8.27 0.62
N HIS A 61 9.67 -7.34 -0.34
CA HIS A 61 9.28 -5.97 -0.15
C HIS A 61 7.90 -5.74 -0.74
N TYR A 62 6.97 -5.30 0.10
CA TYR A 62 5.60 -5.00 -0.29
C TYR A 62 5.43 -3.49 -0.39
N THR A 63 4.76 -3.05 -1.45
CA THR A 63 4.42 -1.65 -1.67
C THR A 63 2.93 -1.53 -1.96
N ALA A 64 2.33 -0.40 -1.62
CA ALA A 64 0.97 -0.09 -1.98
C ALA A 64 0.79 1.40 -2.31
N LEU A 65 -0.09 1.68 -3.26
CA LEU A 65 -0.53 3.03 -3.60
C LEU A 65 -2.01 3.16 -3.27
N VAL A 66 -2.34 4.02 -2.30
CA VAL A 66 -3.71 4.36 -1.95
C VAL A 66 -4.13 5.61 -2.72
N ILE A 67 -5.16 5.48 -3.56
CA ILE A 67 -5.69 6.55 -4.42
C ILE A 67 -7.00 7.04 -3.81
N TYR A 68 -7.15 8.34 -3.60
CA TYR A 68 -8.30 8.92 -2.92
C TYR A 68 -8.66 10.33 -3.41
N LYS A 69 -9.92 10.72 -3.23
CA LYS A 69 -10.41 12.07 -3.54
C LYS A 69 -9.95 13.05 -2.48
N LYS A 70 -9.30 14.14 -2.89
CA LYS A 70 -8.97 15.27 -2.01
C LYS A 70 -10.20 16.18 -1.89
N VAL A 71 -10.86 16.11 -0.74
CA VAL A 71 -11.88 17.09 -0.37
C VAL A 71 -11.13 18.24 0.29
N HIS A 72 -11.18 19.43 -0.29
CA HIS A 72 -10.74 20.63 0.44
C HIS A 72 -11.78 20.85 1.53
N GLN A 73 -11.34 20.76 2.80
CA GLN A 73 -12.06 21.40 3.89
C GLN A 73 -11.93 22.91 3.74
#